data_AF-A0A7W1PZA5-F1
#
_entry.id   AF-A0A7W1PZA5-F1
#
_cell.length_a   1.000
_cell.length_b   1.000
_cell.length_c   1.000
_cell.angle_alpha   90.00
_cell.angle_beta   90.00
_cell.angle_gamma   90.00
#
_symmetry.space_group_name_H-M   'P 1'
#
loop_
_entity.id
_entity.type
_entity.pdbx_description
1 polymer ?
#
loop_
_entity_poly.entity_id
_entity_poly.type
_entity_poly.pdbx_seq_one_letter_code
_entity_poly.pdbx_strand_id
1 'polypeptide(L)'
;VEDIAQSAGVSAATAYNHFPTKHALLAQVYAPIIGPLLVQARRDIETDRPMIEALDDQVRALCRIVAHNRTLTAAFSAAVSEYTIKIGQLPDPADEADPRTLVPMPEALELLIEHGQRTGELRAYPPSRDMSGLLINTLLTRNVNRPDESSEITAELLLSVMFGVLQPEIAAGAERPFRHAH
;
A
#
# COMPACT_ATOMS: atom_id res chain seq x y z
N VAL A 1 -23.60 3.27 9.04
CA VAL A 1 -23.12 4.64 9.35
C VAL A 1 -23.89 5.19 10.52
N GLU A 2 -25.18 4.89 10.55
CA GLU A 2 -26.16 5.12 11.61
C GLU A 2 -25.64 4.66 12.98
N ASP A 3 -25.20 3.40 13.12
CA ASP A 3 -24.65 2.90 14.39
C ASP A 3 -23.39 3.66 14.83
N ILE A 4 -22.51 4.01 13.88
CA ILE A 4 -21.29 4.80 14.13
C ILE A 4 -21.65 6.22 14.57
N ALA A 5 -22.62 6.85 13.90
CA ALA A 5 -23.13 8.17 14.25
C ALA A 5 -23.75 8.18 15.65
N GLN A 6 -24.56 7.16 15.95
CA GLN A 6 -25.15 6.97 17.27
C GLN A 6 -24.08 6.79 18.36
N SER A 7 -23.07 5.93 18.14
CA SER A 7 -21.95 5.76 19.07
C SER A 7 -21.11 7.04 19.24
N ALA A 8 -20.99 7.86 18.19
CA ALA A 8 -20.29 9.14 18.23
C ALA A 8 -21.14 10.30 18.77
N GLY A 9 -22.40 10.08 19.13
CA GLY A 9 -23.30 11.11 19.66
C GLY A 9 -23.72 12.16 18.62
N VAL A 10 -23.66 11.85 17.32
CA VAL A 10 -24.05 12.75 16.21
C VAL A 10 -25.21 12.18 15.41
N SER A 11 -25.90 13.03 14.65
CA SER A 11 -26.95 12.56 13.75
C SER A 11 -26.36 11.81 12.54
N ALA A 12 -27.14 10.89 11.95
CA ALA A 12 -26.74 10.24 10.70
C ALA A 12 -26.49 11.26 9.58
N ALA A 13 -27.31 12.32 9.49
CA ALA A 13 -27.11 13.41 8.52
C ALA A 13 -25.76 14.13 8.73
N THR A 14 -25.37 14.39 9.98
CA THR A 14 -24.05 14.94 10.31
C THR A 14 -22.94 14.01 9.84
N ALA A 15 -23.05 12.71 10.10
CA ALA A 15 -22.05 11.74 9.65
C ALA A 15 -21.94 11.69 8.11
N TYR A 16 -23.06 11.72 7.38
CA TYR A 16 -23.05 11.75 5.91
C TYR A 16 -22.51 13.05 5.31
N ASN A 17 -22.72 14.19 5.98
CA ASN A 17 -22.12 15.47 5.56
C ASN A 17 -20.59 15.43 5.63
N HIS A 18 -20.02 14.70 6.61
CA HIS A 18 -18.57 14.55 6.75
C HIS A 18 -18.01 13.37 5.95
N PHE A 19 -18.79 12.30 5.79
CA PHE A 19 -18.39 11.08 5.11
C PHE A 19 -19.48 10.69 4.09
N PRO A 20 -19.39 11.20 2.85
CA PRO A 20 -20.45 11.04 1.85
C PRO A 20 -20.77 9.57 1.53
N THR A 21 -19.81 8.67 1.72
CA THR A 21 -19.98 7.24 1.48
C THR A 21 -19.36 6.40 2.60
N LYS A 22 -19.80 5.14 2.73
CA LYS A 22 -19.16 4.15 3.60
C LYS A 22 -17.69 3.91 3.25
N HIS A 23 -17.35 4.00 1.95
CA HIS A 23 -15.98 3.90 1.45
C HIS A 23 -15.10 5.03 1.98
N ALA A 24 -15.58 6.27 1.86
CA ALA A 24 -14.89 7.45 2.37
C ALA A 24 -14.73 7.40 3.90
N LEU A 25 -15.76 6.97 4.63
CA LEU A 25 -15.67 6.77 6.09
C LEU A 25 -14.57 5.77 6.47
N LEU A 26 -14.55 4.59 5.85
CA LEU A 26 -13.53 3.56 6.12
C LEU A 26 -12.12 4.06 5.79
N ALA A 27 -11.96 4.74 4.66
CA ALA A 27 -10.70 5.33 4.27
C ALA A 27 -10.21 6.40 5.27
N GLN A 28 -11.10 7.29 5.73
CA GLN A 28 -10.77 8.30 6.74
C GLN A 28 -10.36 7.70 8.09
N VAL A 29 -10.96 6.58 8.49
CA VAL A 29 -10.56 5.84 9.70
C VAL A 29 -9.20 5.15 9.50
N TYR A 30 -8.90 4.67 8.30
CA TYR A 30 -7.68 3.92 8.01
C TYR A 30 -6.47 4.82 7.67
N ALA A 31 -6.69 6.00 7.09
CA ALA A 31 -5.67 6.98 6.73
C ALA A 31 -4.64 7.28 7.84
N PRO A 32 -5.05 7.59 9.10
CA PRO A 32 -4.07 7.87 10.16
C PRO A 32 -3.22 6.66 10.56
N ILE A 33 -3.65 5.43 10.24
CA ILE A 33 -2.90 4.20 10.53
C ILE A 33 -1.73 4.04 9.52
N ILE A 34 -1.97 4.40 8.26
CA ILE A 34 -0.99 4.23 7.17
C ILE A 34 -0.11 5.47 6.98
N GLY A 35 -0.64 6.67 7.23
CA GLY A 35 0.06 7.94 7.06
C GLY A 35 1.48 7.99 7.62
N PRO A 36 1.77 7.47 8.83
CA PRO A 36 3.13 7.45 9.37
C PRO A 36 4.17 6.75 8.50
N LEU A 37 3.77 5.73 7.71
CA LEU A 37 4.66 5.02 6.78
C LEU A 37 5.11 5.93 5.64
N LEU A 38 4.21 6.75 5.10
CA LEU A 38 4.54 7.70 4.03
C LEU A 38 5.48 8.80 4.55
N VAL A 39 5.22 9.29 5.76
CA VAL A 39 6.12 10.28 6.39
C VAL A 39 7.50 9.67 6.64
N GLN A 40 7.58 8.42 7.09
CA GLN A 40 8.87 7.75 7.29
C GLN A 40 9.63 7.56 5.98
N ALA A 41 8.96 7.11 4.91
CA ALA A 41 9.57 6.96 3.59
C ALA A 41 10.19 8.28 3.07
N ARG A 42 9.48 9.40 3.24
CA ARG A 42 10.00 10.73 2.88
C ARG A 42 11.22 11.11 3.72
N ARG A 43 11.20 10.86 5.03
CA ARG A 43 12.36 11.09 5.90
C ARG A 43 13.56 10.26 5.52
N ASP A 44 13.38 8.96 5.24
CA ASP A 44 14.48 8.08 4.85
C ASP A 44 15.18 8.60 3.59
N ILE A 45 14.41 9.08 2.61
CA ILE A 45 14.92 9.77 1.41
C ILE A 45 15.66 11.07 1.75
N GLU A 46 15.07 11.95 2.57
CA GLU A 46 15.66 13.23 2.96
C GLU A 46 16.99 13.09 3.71
N THR A 47 17.18 11.96 4.39
CA THR A 47 18.40 11.65 5.16
C THR A 47 19.41 10.80 4.40
N ASP A 48 19.21 10.57 3.09
CA ASP A 48 20.05 9.71 2.24
C ASP A 48 20.29 8.32 2.87
N ARG A 49 19.25 7.75 3.49
CA ARG A 49 19.33 6.41 4.10
C ARG A 49 19.51 5.36 2.98
N PRO A 50 20.32 4.30 3.17
CA PRO A 50 20.41 3.21 2.18
C PRO A 50 19.04 2.60 1.85
N MET A 51 18.67 2.53 0.57
CA MET A 51 17.30 2.16 0.16
C MET A 51 16.95 0.71 0.50
N ILE A 52 17.93 -0.19 0.53
CA ILE A 52 17.72 -1.59 0.96
C ILE A 52 17.25 -1.64 2.43
N GLU A 53 17.88 -0.86 3.31
CA GLU A 53 17.51 -0.82 4.73
C GLU A 53 16.16 -0.15 4.94
N ALA A 54 15.92 0.98 4.25
CA ALA A 54 14.65 1.69 4.31
C ALA A 54 13.48 0.79 3.85
N LEU A 55 13.66 0.06 2.75
CA LEU A 55 12.65 -0.86 2.21
C LEU A 55 12.41 -2.08 3.12
N ASP A 56 13.46 -2.65 3.73
CA ASP A 56 13.29 -3.75 4.71
C ASP A 56 12.42 -3.31 5.89
N ASP A 57 12.76 -2.18 6.51
CA ASP A 57 12.00 -1.62 7.62
C ASP A 57 10.55 -1.28 7.21
N GLN A 58 10.38 -0.67 6.04
CA GLN A 58 9.08 -0.23 5.56
C GLN A 58 8.13 -1.41 5.32
N VAL A 59 8.61 -2.49 4.67
CA VAL A 59 7.80 -3.69 4.43
C VAL A 59 7.44 -4.36 5.75
N ARG A 60 8.39 -4.48 6.69
CA ARG A 60 8.11 -5.06 8.01
C ARG A 60 7.11 -4.22 8.80
N ALA A 61 7.25 -2.89 8.79
CA ALA A 61 6.33 -1.99 9.47
C ALA A 61 4.91 -2.09 8.89
N LEU A 62 4.80 -2.12 7.56
CA LEU A 62 3.53 -2.32 6.88
C LEU A 62 2.88 -3.65 7.24
N CYS A 63 3.62 -4.77 7.22
CA CYS A 63 3.11 -6.08 7.61
C CYS A 63 2.62 -6.11 9.07
N ARG A 64 3.38 -5.49 10.00
CA ARG A 64 2.95 -5.36 11.41
C ARG A 64 1.67 -4.55 11.55
N ILE A 65 1.55 -3.42 10.85
CA ILE A 65 0.35 -2.58 10.88
C ILE A 65 -0.87 -3.34 10.36
N VAL A 66 -0.74 -4.04 9.24
CA VAL A 66 -1.82 -4.86 8.67
C VAL A 66 -2.20 -5.99 9.63
N ALA A 67 -1.23 -6.70 10.20
CA ALA A 67 -1.47 -7.78 11.15
C ALA A 67 -2.08 -7.30 12.49
N HIS A 68 -1.78 -6.07 12.93
CA HIS A 68 -2.40 -5.48 14.11
C HIS A 68 -3.84 -5.02 13.85
N ASN A 69 -4.14 -4.62 12.61
CA ASN A 69 -5.41 -4.05 12.21
C ASN A 69 -6.17 -4.94 11.21
N ARG A 70 -6.07 -6.28 11.32
CA ARG A 70 -6.54 -7.21 10.26
C ARG A 70 -7.97 -6.97 9.82
N THR A 71 -8.89 -6.87 10.77
CA THR A 71 -10.32 -6.70 10.50
C THR A 71 -10.60 -5.37 9.81
N LEU A 72 -10.00 -4.28 10.30
CA LEU A 72 -10.16 -2.96 9.69
C LEU A 72 -9.51 -2.92 8.29
N THR A 73 -8.34 -3.54 8.13
CA THR A 73 -7.64 -3.67 6.85
C THR A 73 -8.46 -4.47 5.85
N ALA A 74 -9.11 -5.56 6.29
CA ALA A 74 -10.00 -6.35 5.44
C ALA A 74 -11.24 -5.56 5.02
N ALA A 75 -11.85 -4.81 5.94
CA ALA A 75 -12.99 -3.94 5.65
C ALA A 75 -12.60 -2.83 4.65
N PHE A 76 -11.45 -2.19 4.85
CA PHE A 76 -10.91 -1.20 3.92
C PHE A 76 -10.62 -1.79 2.54
N SER A 77 -9.96 -2.96 2.47
CA SER A 77 -9.66 -3.66 1.22
C SER A 77 -10.93 -4.04 0.44
N ALA A 78 -11.96 -4.53 1.13
CA ALA A 78 -13.25 -4.83 0.54
C ALA A 78 -13.93 -3.56 -0.02
N ALA A 79 -13.89 -2.47 0.74
CA ALA A 79 -14.43 -1.17 0.31
C ALA A 79 -13.69 -0.64 -0.94
N VAL A 80 -12.35 -0.68 -0.96
CA VAL A 80 -11.57 -0.30 -2.14
C VAL A 80 -11.92 -1.16 -3.35
N SER A 81 -12.10 -2.46 -3.16
CA SER A 81 -12.45 -3.39 -4.23
C SER A 81 -13.85 -3.12 -4.78
N GLU A 82 -14.84 -2.95 -3.91
CA GLU A 82 -16.22 -2.60 -4.29
C GLU A 82 -16.25 -1.27 -5.05
N TYR A 83 -15.56 -0.23 -4.53
CA TYR A 83 -15.46 1.08 -5.18
C TYR A 83 -14.83 0.95 -6.58
N THR A 84 -13.69 0.27 -6.67
CA THR A 84 -12.96 0.05 -7.94
C THR A 84 -13.81 -0.68 -8.97
N ILE A 85 -14.56 -1.72 -8.57
CA ILE A 85 -15.47 -2.45 -9.46
C ILE A 85 -16.58 -1.53 -9.95
N LYS A 86 -17.16 -0.73 -9.04
CA LYS A 86 -18.29 0.17 -9.35
C LYS A 86 -17.92 1.25 -10.38
N ILE A 87 -16.77 1.89 -10.22
CA ILE A 87 -16.33 2.98 -11.11
C ILE A 87 -15.63 2.47 -12.37
N GLY A 88 -14.90 1.34 -12.29
CA GLY A 88 -14.17 0.78 -13.44
C GLY A 88 -13.07 1.69 -14.00
N GLN A 89 -12.57 2.64 -13.21
CA GLN A 89 -11.54 3.60 -13.58
C GLN A 89 -10.36 3.58 -12.58
N LEU A 90 -9.21 4.07 -13.04
CA LEU A 90 -8.08 4.38 -12.15
C LEU A 90 -8.48 5.45 -11.13
N PRO A 91 -7.80 5.55 -9.97
CA PRO A 91 -8.01 6.63 -9.02
C PRO A 91 -7.83 7.99 -9.69
N ASP A 92 -8.80 8.88 -9.51
CA ASP A 92 -8.70 10.29 -9.90
C ASP A 92 -8.19 11.09 -8.68
N PRO A 93 -7.04 11.77 -8.76
CA PRO A 93 -6.55 12.62 -7.68
C PRO A 93 -7.52 13.75 -7.28
N ALA A 94 -8.44 14.14 -8.17
CA ALA A 94 -9.47 15.14 -7.87
C ALA A 94 -10.69 14.56 -7.14
N ASP A 95 -10.84 13.23 -7.08
CA ASP A 95 -11.90 12.56 -6.33
C ASP A 95 -11.49 12.35 -4.87
N GLU A 96 -11.78 13.35 -4.03
CA GLU A 96 -11.54 13.30 -2.59
C GLU A 96 -12.43 12.30 -1.84
N ALA A 97 -13.43 11.68 -2.52
CA ALA A 97 -14.26 10.63 -1.96
C ALA A 97 -13.76 9.21 -2.32
N ASP A 98 -12.77 9.09 -3.22
CA ASP A 98 -12.18 7.81 -3.59
C ASP A 98 -11.32 7.26 -2.44
N PRO A 99 -11.63 6.08 -1.87
CA PRO A 99 -10.83 5.47 -0.81
C PRO A 99 -9.37 5.20 -1.22
N ARG A 100 -9.09 5.09 -2.53
CA ARG A 100 -7.74 4.88 -3.09
C ARG A 100 -6.92 6.16 -3.12
N THR A 101 -7.59 7.31 -3.27
CA THR A 101 -6.97 8.64 -3.17
C THR A 101 -6.76 9.02 -1.71
N LEU A 102 -7.72 8.69 -0.84
CA LEU A 102 -7.64 8.94 0.60
C LEU A 102 -6.59 8.09 1.31
N VAL A 103 -6.40 6.83 0.88
CA VAL A 103 -5.36 5.94 1.41
C VAL A 103 -4.62 5.25 0.27
N PRO A 104 -3.59 5.90 -0.28
CA PRO A 104 -2.77 5.35 -1.36
C PRO A 104 -1.76 4.34 -0.79
N MET A 105 -2.26 3.15 -0.44
CA MET A 105 -1.46 2.07 0.18
C MET A 105 -0.09 1.80 -0.45
N PRO A 106 0.08 1.81 -1.79
CA PRO A 106 1.39 1.56 -2.40
C PRO A 106 2.39 2.71 -2.29
N GLU A 107 1.93 3.96 -2.07
CA GLU A 107 2.73 5.18 -2.30
C GLU A 107 4.05 5.16 -1.53
N ALA A 108 4.02 4.76 -0.26
CA ALA A 108 5.23 4.79 0.55
C ALA A 108 6.31 3.81 0.07
N LEU A 109 5.91 2.65 -0.46
CA LEU A 109 6.84 1.70 -1.11
C LEU A 109 7.24 2.20 -2.49
N GLU A 110 6.30 2.74 -3.26
CA GLU A 110 6.55 3.31 -4.60
C GLU A 110 7.63 4.39 -4.54
N LEU A 111 7.55 5.32 -3.58
CA LEU A 111 8.52 6.40 -3.39
C LEU A 111 9.94 5.88 -3.10
N LEU A 112 10.07 4.90 -2.21
CA LEU A 112 11.38 4.33 -1.87
C LEU A 112 11.97 3.54 -3.05
N ILE A 113 11.14 2.75 -3.74
CA ILE A 113 11.58 1.98 -4.91
C ILE A 113 12.00 2.95 -6.03
N GLU A 114 11.18 3.96 -6.34
CA GLU A 114 11.48 4.96 -7.36
C GLU A 114 12.78 5.71 -7.04
N HIS A 115 12.98 6.11 -5.78
CA HIS A 115 14.21 6.75 -5.36
C HIS A 115 15.42 5.85 -5.60
N GLY A 116 15.39 4.60 -5.12
CA GLY A 116 16.48 3.64 -5.32
C GLY A 116 16.74 3.31 -6.79
N GLN A 117 15.70 3.30 -7.63
CA GLN A 117 15.84 3.13 -9.08
C GLN A 117 16.54 4.34 -9.72
N ARG A 118 16.17 5.56 -9.31
CA ARG A 118 16.75 6.80 -9.81
C ARG A 118 18.20 7.00 -9.37
N THR A 119 18.56 6.58 -8.16
CA THR A 119 19.94 6.65 -7.63
C THR A 119 20.83 5.50 -8.11
N GLY A 120 20.23 4.46 -8.71
CA GLY A 120 20.95 3.28 -9.22
C GLY A 120 21.24 2.23 -8.15
N GLU A 121 20.70 2.38 -6.93
CA GLU A 121 20.75 1.36 -5.88
C GLU A 121 19.89 0.13 -6.21
N LEU A 122 18.82 0.32 -6.98
CA LEU A 122 17.87 -0.72 -7.39
C LEU A 122 17.75 -0.81 -8.91
N ARG A 123 17.43 -2.01 -9.41
CA ARG A 123 17.15 -2.25 -10.83
C ARG A 123 15.94 -1.43 -11.28
N ALA A 124 16.06 -0.73 -12.41
CA ALA A 124 15.01 0.13 -12.98
C ALA A 124 13.73 -0.60 -13.44
N TYR A 125 13.78 -1.92 -13.63
CA TYR A 125 12.62 -2.74 -14.01
C TYR A 125 12.36 -3.81 -12.94
N PRO A 126 11.08 -4.04 -12.56
CA PRO A 126 9.86 -3.40 -13.05
C PRO A 126 9.65 -1.97 -12.53
N PRO A 127 8.74 -1.18 -13.12
CA PRO A 127 8.36 0.13 -12.60
C PRO A 127 7.98 0.06 -11.12
N SER A 128 8.37 1.07 -10.34
CA SER A 128 8.08 1.20 -8.91
C SER A 128 6.60 1.02 -8.59
N ARG A 129 5.71 1.59 -9.40
CA ARG A 129 4.25 1.46 -9.30
C ARG A 129 3.76 0.02 -9.42
N ASP A 130 4.32 -0.75 -10.34
CA ASP A 130 3.93 -2.14 -10.58
C ASP A 130 4.42 -3.03 -9.43
N MET A 131 5.65 -2.82 -8.98
CA MET A 131 6.21 -3.58 -7.86
C MET A 131 5.48 -3.29 -6.56
N SER A 132 5.32 -2.01 -6.19
CA SER A 132 4.58 -1.62 -4.98
C SER A 132 3.14 -2.14 -5.01
N GLY A 133 2.43 -2.00 -6.14
CA GLY A 133 1.08 -2.55 -6.31
C GLY A 133 1.03 -4.07 -6.11
N LEU A 134 1.98 -4.82 -6.67
CA LEU A 134 2.06 -6.28 -6.49
C LEU A 134 2.24 -6.66 -5.01
N LEU A 135 3.12 -5.97 -4.29
CA LEU A 135 3.39 -6.23 -2.87
C LEU A 135 2.15 -5.92 -2.01
N ILE A 136 1.48 -4.79 -2.24
CA ILE A 136 0.25 -4.42 -1.54
C ILE A 136 -0.88 -5.41 -1.83
N ASN A 137 -1.11 -5.77 -3.09
CA ASN A 137 -2.14 -6.74 -3.46
C ASN A 137 -1.92 -8.09 -2.78
N THR A 138 -0.65 -8.54 -2.74
CA THR A 138 -0.27 -9.77 -2.06
C THR A 138 -0.55 -9.68 -0.56
N LEU A 139 -0.12 -8.59 0.09
CA LEU A 139 -0.34 -8.37 1.52
C LEU A 139 -1.84 -8.36 1.88
N LEU A 140 -2.65 -7.59 1.15
CA LEU A 140 -4.09 -7.46 1.40
C LEU A 140 -4.83 -8.79 1.17
N THR A 141 -4.45 -9.55 0.15
CA THR A 141 -5.04 -10.88 -0.11
C THR A 141 -4.69 -11.86 1.01
N ARG A 142 -3.43 -11.87 1.46
CA ARG A 142 -2.96 -12.75 2.54
C ARG A 142 -3.57 -12.37 3.88
N ASN A 143 -3.79 -11.08 4.15
CA ASN A 143 -4.49 -10.63 5.36
C ASN A 143 -5.83 -11.34 5.57
N VAL A 144 -6.55 -11.63 4.48
CA VAL A 144 -7.84 -12.34 4.49
C VAL A 144 -7.65 -13.86 4.46
N ASN A 145 -6.81 -14.37 3.56
CA ASN A 145 -6.71 -15.80 3.28
C ASN A 145 -5.75 -16.56 4.20
N ARG A 146 -4.99 -15.85 5.06
CA ARG A 146 -4.00 -16.39 6.01
C ARG A 146 -4.11 -15.66 7.36
N PRO A 147 -5.23 -15.79 8.09
CA PRO A 147 -5.48 -15.01 9.31
C PRO A 147 -4.48 -15.29 10.43
N ASP A 148 -3.94 -16.51 10.51
CA ASP A 148 -3.00 -16.94 11.56
C ASP A 148 -1.52 -16.80 11.17
N GLU A 149 -1.23 -16.33 9.95
CA GLU A 149 0.15 -16.14 9.50
C GLU A 149 0.78 -14.93 10.20
N SER A 150 2.00 -15.10 10.73
CA SER A 150 2.69 -14.00 11.41
C SER A 150 3.11 -12.90 10.42
N SER A 151 3.21 -11.66 10.91
CA SER A 151 3.69 -10.53 10.10
C SER A 151 5.11 -10.75 9.57
N GLU A 152 5.92 -11.51 10.30
CA GLU A 152 7.31 -11.81 9.96
C GLU A 152 7.39 -12.73 8.73
N ILE A 153 6.55 -13.78 8.67
CA ILE A 153 6.48 -14.69 7.52
C ILE A 153 6.02 -13.93 6.27
N THR A 154 4.98 -13.09 6.41
CA THR A 154 4.51 -12.28 5.29
C THR A 154 5.57 -11.29 4.84
N ALA A 155 6.26 -10.60 5.76
CA ALA A 155 7.33 -9.67 5.44
C ALA A 155 8.50 -10.36 4.72
N GLU A 156 8.95 -11.52 5.22
CA GLU A 156 10.01 -12.31 4.59
C GLU A 156 9.68 -12.68 3.14
N LEU A 157 8.43 -13.11 2.88
CA LEU A 157 7.98 -13.39 1.51
C LEU A 157 8.01 -12.14 0.63
N LEU A 158 7.44 -11.03 1.10
CA LEU A 158 7.37 -9.78 0.33
C LEU A 158 8.78 -9.24 0.03
N LEU A 159 9.68 -9.29 1.01
CA LEU A 159 11.08 -8.90 0.86
C LEU A 159 11.81 -9.80 -0.13
N SER A 160 11.60 -11.12 -0.05
CA SER A 160 12.19 -12.09 -0.98
C SER A 160 11.75 -11.83 -2.43
N VAL A 161 10.46 -11.55 -2.65
CA VAL A 161 9.92 -11.19 -3.97
C VAL A 161 10.50 -9.86 -4.45
N MET A 162 10.44 -8.83 -3.61
CA MET A 162 10.90 -7.49 -3.96
C MET A 162 12.39 -7.46 -4.29
N PHE A 163 13.24 -7.98 -3.40
CA PHE A 163 14.69 -7.94 -3.60
C PHE A 163 15.17 -8.98 -4.61
N GLY A 164 14.53 -10.14 -4.74
CA GLY A 164 14.81 -11.07 -5.84
C GLY A 164 14.60 -10.45 -7.22
N VAL A 165 13.68 -9.48 -7.34
CA VAL A 165 13.40 -8.76 -8.58
C VAL A 165 14.24 -7.48 -8.73
N LEU A 166 14.45 -6.73 -7.66
CA LEU A 166 15.06 -5.40 -7.69
C LEU A 166 16.56 -5.34 -7.38
N GLN A 167 17.17 -6.38 -6.78
CA GLN A 167 18.60 -6.33 -6.44
C GLN A 167 19.55 -6.71 -7.60
N PRO A 168 20.80 -6.22 -7.56
CA PRO A 168 21.74 -6.28 -8.67
C PRO A 168 22.62 -7.55 -8.74
N GLU A 169 22.37 -8.63 -8.00
CA GLU A 169 23.27 -9.80 -8.02
C GLU A 169 23.38 -10.45 -9.43
N ILE A 170 24.46 -10.11 -10.14
CA ILE A 170 25.22 -10.82 -11.20
C ILE A 170 24.40 -11.50 -12.32
N ALA A 171 23.15 -11.11 -12.57
CA ALA A 171 22.45 -11.48 -13.80
C ALA A 171 22.69 -10.41 -14.87
N ALA A 172 23.78 -10.60 -15.62
CA ALA A 172 24.09 -9.83 -16.82
C ALA A 172 22.88 -9.73 -17.77
N GLY A 173 22.56 -8.50 -18.19
CA GLY A 173 22.11 -8.23 -19.55
C GLY A 173 20.72 -8.70 -20.01
N ALA A 174 19.75 -8.93 -19.13
CA ALA A 174 18.37 -9.20 -19.57
C ALA A 174 17.45 -8.01 -19.30
N GLU A 175 17.39 -7.07 -20.24
CA GLU A 175 16.51 -5.88 -20.13
C GLU A 175 15.01 -6.21 -20.07
N ARG A 176 14.61 -7.46 -20.31
CA ARG A 176 13.36 -8.12 -19.88
C ARG A 176 13.43 -9.59 -20.32
N PRO A 177 13.50 -10.58 -19.42
CA PRO A 177 13.60 -11.99 -19.81
C PRO A 177 12.37 -12.54 -20.57
N PHE A 178 11.24 -11.83 -20.54
CA PHE A 178 9.97 -12.31 -21.11
C PHE A 178 9.28 -11.33 -22.08
N ARG A 179 9.98 -10.28 -22.55
CA ARG A 179 9.41 -9.38 -23.57
C ARG A 179 9.60 -10.01 -24.95
N HIS A 180 8.54 -10.52 -25.56
CA HIS A 180 8.55 -10.82 -27.00
C HIS A 180 8.47 -9.50 -27.79
N ALA A 181 9.37 -9.32 -28.77
CA ALA A 181 9.28 -8.19 -29.70
C ALA A 181 7.98 -8.30 -30.49
N HIS A 182 7.19 -7.22 -30.53
CA HIS A 182 6.02 -7.09 -31.39
C HIS A 182 6.44 -6.93 -32.86
#